data_AF-A0A9D7ZQ63-F1
#
_entry.id   AF-A0A9D7ZQ63-F1
#
_cell.length_a   1.000
_cell.length_b   1.000
_cell.length_c   1.000
_cell.angle_alpha   90.00
_cell.angle_beta   90.00
_cell.angle_gamma   90.00
#
_symmetry.space_group_name_H-M   'P 1'
#
loop_
_entity.id
_entity.type
_entity.pdbx_description
1 polymer ?
#
loop_
_entity_poly.entity_id
_entity_poly.type
_entity_poly.pdbx_seq_one_letter_code
_entity_poly.pdbx_strand_id
1 'polypeptide(L)' 'MKHLKRLLNWIKSLFTTTYTIQVSYDSQWGNADDKIYTGVKSIQKQTFKELKFITEDKKPVHIKANSGLNYRIEVE' A
#
# COMPACT_ATOMS: atom_id res chain seq x y z
N MET A 1 8.92 -19.51 -26.01
CA MET A 1 9.09 -18.24 -25.27
C MET A 1 8.07 -17.96 -24.14
N LYS A 2 6.89 -18.60 -24.07
CA LYS A 2 5.90 -18.35 -22.97
C LYS A 2 6.37 -18.85 -21.59
N HIS A 3 7.05 -20.00 -21.53
CA HIS A 3 7.48 -20.60 -20.26
C HIS A 3 8.57 -19.80 -19.54
N LEU A 4 9.51 -19.22 -20.30
CA LEU A 4 10.61 -18.42 -19.73
C LEU A 4 10.12 -17.11 -19.09
N LYS A 5 9.14 -16.44 -19.73
CA LYS A 5 8.50 -15.25 -19.15
C LYS A 5 7.75 -15.56 -17.85
N ARG A 6 7.11 -16.74 -17.77
CA ARG A 6 6.38 -17.18 -16.57
C ARG A 6 7.33 -17.51 -15.42
N LEU A 7 8.46 -18.15 -15.70
CA LEU A 7 9.50 -18.42 -14.72
C LEU A 7 10.14 -17.12 -14.20
N LEU A 8 10.45 -16.17 -15.09
CA LEU A 8 10.99 -14.86 -14.73
C LEU A 8 10.01 -14.02 -13.91
N ASN A 9 8.71 -14.05 -14.23
CA ASN A 9 7.70 -13.37 -13.42
C ASN A 9 7.53 -14.02 -12.04
N TRP A 10 7.63 -15.35 -11.96
CA TRP A 10 7.57 -16.07 -10.68
C TRP A 10 8.78 -15.75 -9.79
N ILE A 11 9.99 -15.77 -10.36
CA ILE A 11 11.21 -15.36 -9.63
C ILE A 11 11.10 -13.90 -9.17
N LYS A 12 10.61 -12.99 -10.02
CA LYS A 12 10.41 -11.59 -9.62
C LYS A 12 9.38 -11.43 -8.49
N SER A 13 8.33 -12.25 -8.47
CA SER A 13 7.31 -12.24 -7.41
C SER A 13 7.91 -12.61 -6.04
N LEU A 14 8.89 -13.52 -6.00
CA LEU A 14 9.56 -13.92 -4.75
C LEU A 14 10.41 -12.81 -4.12
N PHE A 15 10.85 -11.81 -4.90
CA PHE A 15 11.66 -10.69 -4.42
C PHE A 15 10.87 -9.38 -4.32
N THR A 16 9.56 -9.41 -4.55
CA THR A 16 8.72 -8.21 -4.44
C THR A 16 7.96 -8.26 -3.13
N THR A 17 8.48 -7.61 -2.10
CA THR A 17 7.73 -7.38 -0.85
C THR A 17 6.63 -6.36 -1.14
N THR A 18 5.39 -6.75 -0.91
CA THR A 18 4.25 -5.82 -0.94
C THR A 18 3.78 -5.54 0.47
N TYR A 19 3.08 -4.42 0.62
CA TYR A 19 2.52 -3.98 1.87
C TYR A 19 1.01 -3.83 1.74
N THR A 20 0.31 -4.14 2.83
CA THR A 20 -1.08 -3.76 3.02
C THR A 20 -1.12 -2.50 3.89
N ILE A 21 -1.77 -1.46 3.39
CA ILE A 21 -1.97 -0.20 4.09
C ILE A 21 -3.46 -0.04 4.37
N GLN A 22 -3.82 0.00 5.65
CA GLN A 22 -5.16 0.37 6.08
C GLN A 22 -5.15 1.81 6.59
N VAL A 23 -6.06 2.63 6.09
CA VAL A 23 -6.20 4.04 6.45
C VAL A 23 -7.60 4.25 7.01
N SER A 24 -7.67 4.78 8.23
CA SER A 24 -8.91 5.22 8.85
C SER A 24 -8.84 6.73 9.10
N TYR A 25 -9.90 7.44 8.71
CA TYR A 25 -10.03 8.88 8.96
C TYR A 25 -10.58 9.18 10.35
N ASP A 26 -11.18 8.19 11.01
CA ASP A 26 -11.68 8.26 12.37
C ASP A 26 -10.74 7.56 13.36
N SER A 27 -11.05 7.67 14.65
CA SER A 27 -10.34 6.94 15.71
C SER A 27 -10.83 5.49 15.87
N GLN A 28 -11.86 5.07 15.15
CA GLN A 28 -12.43 3.72 15.21
C GLN A 28 -12.20 2.96 13.91
N TRP A 29 -11.77 1.71 14.03
CA TRP A 29 -11.54 0.79 12.90
C TRP A 29 -12.82 0.01 12.62
N GLY A 30 -13.14 -0.23 11.34
CA GLY A 30 -14.32 -0.96 10.90
C GLY A 30 -15.45 -0.07 10.40
N ASN A 31 -15.17 1.23 10.16
CA ASN A 31 -16.13 2.14 9.55
C ASN A 31 -16.16 1.94 8.03
N ALA A 32 -17.30 2.29 7.41
CA ALA A 32 -17.49 2.18 5.97
C ALA A 32 -16.51 3.06 5.16
N ASP A 33 -15.97 4.11 5.79
CA ASP A 33 -15.03 5.05 5.17
C ASP A 33 -13.56 4.61 5.24
N ASP A 34 -13.26 3.49 5.90
CA ASP A 34 -11.91 2.92 5.97
C ASP A 34 -11.44 2.45 4.58
N LYS A 35 -10.19 2.77 4.25
CA LYS A 35 -9.58 2.39 2.97
C LYS A 35 -8.46 1.41 3.17
N ILE A 36 -8.51 0.30 2.45
CA ILE A 36 -7.46 -0.72 2.43
C ILE A 36 -6.80 -0.70 1.05
N TYR A 37 -5.47 -0.60 1.05
CA TYR A 37 -4.63 -0.66 -0.13
C TYR A 37 -3.71 -1.87 -0.01
N THR A 38 -3.93 -2.90 -0.81
CA THR A 38 -3.07 -4.09 -0.91
C THR A 38 -2.08 -3.95 -2.06
N GLY A 39 -1.03 -4.78 -2.08
CA GLY A 39 -0.06 -4.77 -3.17
C GLY A 39 0.76 -3.47 -3.25
N VAL A 40 0.89 -2.73 -2.14
CA VAL A 40 1.69 -1.50 -2.13
C VAL A 40 3.15 -1.88 -2.28
N LYS A 41 3.83 -1.32 -3.29
CA LYS A 41 5.22 -1.66 -3.60
C LYS A 41 6.24 -0.83 -2.85
N SER A 42 5.87 0.39 -2.50
CA SER A 42 6.80 1.34 -1.88
C SER A 42 6.06 2.44 -1.16
N ILE A 43 6.51 2.74 0.06
CA ILE A 43 6.03 3.85 0.87
C ILE A 43 7.04 4.98 0.71
N GLN A 44 6.61 6.11 0.15
CA GLN A 44 7.48 7.27 -0.11
C GLN A 44 7.51 8.25 1.06
N LYS A 45 6.37 8.43 1.73
CA LYS A 45 6.24 9.39 2.82
C LYS A 45 5.27 8.86 3.86
N GLN A 46 5.67 8.91 5.12
CA GLN A 46 4.88 8.46 6.24
C GLN A 46 5.02 9.50 7.36
N THR A 47 3.96 10.27 7.59
CA THR A 47 3.89 11.30 8.62
C THR A 47 2.52 11.29 9.26
N PHE A 48 2.39 11.92 10.43
CA PHE A 48 1.10 12.02 11.13
C PHE A 48 -0.03 12.64 10.29
N LYS A 49 0.26 13.49 9.29
CA LYS A 49 -0.75 14.19 8.48
C LYS A 49 -0.77 13.80 7.01
N GLU A 50 0.24 13.07 6.55
CA GLU A 50 0.41 12.75 5.15
C GLU A 50 0.96 11.33 5.00
N LEU A 51 0.34 10.55 4.13
CA LEU A 51 0.80 9.23 3.72
C LEU A 51 0.88 9.19 2.19
N LYS A 52 2.05 8.82 1.66
CA LYS A 52 2.29 8.72 0.22
C LYS A 52 2.95 7.39 -0.10
N PHE A 53 2.37 6.65 -1.04
CA PHE A 53 2.86 5.34 -1.44
C PHE A 53 2.55 5.04 -2.91
N ILE A 54 3.15 3.98 -3.44
CA ILE A 54 2.96 3.51 -4.81
C ILE A 54 2.27 2.15 -4.76
N THR A 55 1.13 2.02 -5.42
CA THR A 55 0.39 0.76 -5.55
C THR A 55 1.03 -0.18 -6.58
N GLU A 56 0.54 -1.41 -6.67
CA GLU A 56 1.04 -2.41 -7.62
C GLU A 56 1.09 -1.90 -9.08
N ASP A 57 0.09 -1.11 -9.46
CA ASP A 57 -0.09 -0.45 -10.77
C ASP A 57 0.92 0.67 -11.06
N LYS A 58 1.88 0.90 -10.16
CA LYS A 58 2.81 2.05 -10.19
C LYS A 58 2.08 3.40 -10.09
N LYS A 59 0.86 3.42 -9.56
CA LYS A 59 0.11 4.66 -9.33
C LYS A 59 0.48 5.24 -7.97
N PRO A 60 0.91 6.51 -7.91
CA PRO A 60 1.14 7.17 -6.63
C PRO A 60 -0.19 7.52 -5.98
N VAL A 61 -0.38 7.10 -4.73
CA VAL A 61 -1.50 7.51 -3.88
C VAL A 61 -0.95 8.47 -2.84
N HIS A 62 -1.66 9.58 -2.64
CA HIS A 62 -1.31 10.58 -1.65
C HIS A 62 -2.55 10.93 -0.84
N ILE A 63 -2.45 10.68 0.46
CA ILE A 63 -3.52 10.91 1.42
C ILE A 63 -3.04 11.97 2.39
N LYS A 64 -3.88 12.98 2.62
CA LYS A 64 -3.63 14.05 3.59
C LYS A 64 -4.81 14.20 4.52
N ALA A 65 -4.52 14.48 5.79
CA ALA A 65 -5.52 14.82 6.79
C ALA A 65 -5.03 16.00 7.64
N ASN A 66 -5.94 16.93 7.94
CA ASN A 66 -5.58 18.12 8.71
C ASN A 66 -5.41 17.83 10.20
N SER A 67 -6.26 16.93 10.73
CA SER A 67 -6.37 16.57 12.15
C SER A 67 -5.46 15.40 12.57
N GLY A 68 -4.81 14.73 11.61
CA GLY A 68 -4.06 13.49 11.85
C GLY A 68 -4.61 12.33 11.03
N LEU A 69 -3.75 11.36 10.74
CA LEU A 69 -4.03 10.22 9.87
C LEU A 69 -3.73 8.95 10.66
N ASN A 70 -4.75 8.12 10.88
CA ASN A 70 -4.59 6.80 11.48
C ASN A 70 -4.36 5.81 10.34
N TYR A 71 -3.17 5.21 10.29
CA TYR A 71 -2.88 4.15 9.33
C TYR A 71 -2.11 3.01 9.97
N ARG A 72 -2.29 1.82 9.40
CA ARG A 72 -1.52 0.60 9.71
C ARG A 72 -0.85 0.13 8.43
N ILE A 73 0.39 -0.32 8.56
CA ILE A 73 1.16 -0.88 7.45
C ILE A 73 1.61 -2.26 7.87
N GLU A 74 1.22 -3.26 7.09
CA GLU A 74 1.56 -4.66 7.30
C GLU A 74 2.31 -5.17 6.06
N VAL A 75 3.27 -6.07 6.28
CA VAL A 75 4.00 -6.74 5.20
C VAL A 75 3.18 -7.95 4.76
N GLU A 76 2.99 -8.09 3.45
CA GLU A 76 2.42 -9.31 2.83
C GLU A 76 3.47 -10.42 2.66
#